data_AF-A0A2H0UXE7-F1
#
_entry.id   AF-A0A2H0UXE7-F1
#
_cell.length_a   1.000
_cell.length_b   1.000
_cell.length_c   1.000
_cell.angle_alpha   90.00
_cell.angle_beta   90.00
_cell.angle_gamma   90.00
#
_symmetry.space_group_name_H-M   'P 1'
#
loop_
_entity.id
_entity.type
_entity.pdbx_description
1 polymer ?
#
loop_
_entity_poly.entity_id
_entity_poly.type
_entity_poly.pdbx_seq_one_letter_code
_entity_poly.pdbx_strand_id
1 'polypeptide(L)'
;MYLEGEGFNKFTQSFESAFDILVSPQLQEKIFIFKIIFIIISIIFFAMIVYYALNTTYLRRLFIQDLEDASSWKDYGRSKIFKKWQKIKKRLKKDNEAEYKLALIEAGKILDDILKKMGYGEKSLSDKLRHLSSSHVSNLEELLKVNEICQNVIRDPDYKLNKEKAEEIINILEKSLKDLEAF
;
A
#
# COMPACT_ATOMS: atom_id res chain seq x y z
N MET A 1 23.94 -62.05 18.01
CA MET A 1 23.71 -60.60 18.21
C MET A 1 25.04 -59.87 18.51
N TYR A 2 26.09 -60.11 17.71
CA TYR A 2 27.44 -59.53 17.93
C TYR A 2 28.03 -58.88 16.66
N LEU A 3 27.41 -59.05 15.49
CA LEU A 3 27.98 -58.62 14.20
C LEU A 3 27.54 -57.20 13.74
N GLU A 4 26.48 -56.63 14.33
CA GLU A 4 26.04 -55.26 14.01
C GLU A 4 26.92 -54.18 14.68
N GLY A 5 27.53 -54.49 15.83
CA GLY A 5 28.35 -53.54 16.57
C GLY A 5 29.70 -53.23 15.92
N GLU A 6 30.34 -54.21 15.27
CA GLU A 6 31.67 -54.02 14.66
C GLU A 6 31.62 -53.15 13.39
N GLY A 7 30.59 -53.30 12.56
CA GLY A 7 30.43 -52.50 11.34
C GLY A 7 30.16 -51.03 11.64
N PHE A 8 29.31 -50.76 12.63
CA PHE A 8 29.03 -49.40 13.10
C PHE A 8 30.28 -48.74 13.70
N ASN A 9 31.04 -49.47 14.52
CA ASN A 9 32.25 -48.95 15.16
C ASN A 9 33.38 -48.68 14.16
N LYS A 10 33.50 -49.50 13.11
CA LYS A 10 34.47 -49.27 12.02
C LYS A 10 34.10 -48.05 11.16
N PHE A 11 32.80 -47.83 10.94
CA PHE A 11 32.30 -46.65 10.24
C PHE A 11 32.54 -45.37 11.04
N THR A 12 32.21 -45.36 12.34
CA THR A 12 32.45 -44.19 13.20
C THR A 12 33.92 -43.86 13.28
N GLN A 13 34.81 -44.85 13.41
CA GLN A 13 36.25 -44.64 13.43
C GLN A 13 36.78 -44.07 12.10
N SER A 14 36.24 -44.53 10.97
CA SER A 14 36.61 -43.99 9.64
C SER A 14 36.11 -42.55 9.46
N PHE A 15 34.92 -42.25 9.98
CA PHE A 15 34.33 -40.91 9.96
C PHE A 15 35.11 -39.94 10.85
N GLU A 16 35.46 -40.35 12.07
CA GLU A 16 36.30 -39.57 12.99
C GLU A 16 37.67 -39.29 12.38
N SER A 17 38.31 -40.29 11.76
CA SER A 17 39.58 -40.11 11.06
C SER A 17 39.48 -39.11 9.91
N ALA A 18 38.39 -39.16 9.13
CA ALA A 18 38.16 -38.21 8.04
C ALA A 18 37.87 -36.80 8.54
N PHE A 19 37.12 -36.68 9.66
CA PHE A 19 36.82 -35.42 10.32
C PHE A 19 38.08 -34.79 10.91
N ASP A 20 38.93 -35.57 11.57
CA ASP A 20 40.20 -35.11 12.14
C ASP A 20 41.16 -34.61 11.06
N ILE A 21 41.20 -35.26 9.90
CA ILE A 21 41.95 -34.76 8.74
C ILE A 21 41.35 -33.43 8.26
N LEU A 22 40.03 -33.33 8.16
CA LEU A 22 39.34 -32.11 7.68
C LEU A 22 39.51 -30.91 8.64
N VAL A 23 39.57 -31.17 9.95
CA VAL A 23 39.77 -30.18 11.01
C VAL A 23 41.26 -29.99 11.34
N SER A 24 42.15 -30.75 10.68
CA SER A 24 43.59 -30.66 10.95
C SER A 24 44.12 -29.23 10.69
N PRO A 25 44.99 -28.70 11.58
CA PRO A 25 45.53 -27.35 11.44
C PRO A 25 46.23 -27.09 10.09
N GLN A 26 46.87 -28.12 9.55
CA GLN A 26 47.60 -28.08 8.28
C GLN A 26 46.70 -27.83 7.07
N LEU A 27 45.49 -28.41 7.08
CA LEU A 27 44.48 -28.17 6.04
C LEU A 27 43.78 -26.83 6.26
N GLN A 28 43.50 -26.47 7.50
CA GLN A 28 42.86 -25.19 7.83
C GLN A 28 43.70 -23.98 7.42
N GLU A 29 45.02 -24.03 7.60
CA GLU A 29 45.96 -23.00 7.13
C GLU A 29 45.94 -22.85 5.60
N LYS A 30 45.96 -23.96 4.86
CA LYS A 30 45.90 -23.92 3.39
C LYS A 30 44.53 -23.45 2.87
N ILE A 31 43.44 -23.81 3.54
CA ILE A 31 42.07 -23.43 3.14
C ILE A 31 41.76 -21.96 3.51
N PHE A 32 42.48 -21.37 4.47
CA PHE A 32 42.26 -19.99 4.90
C PHE A 32 42.39 -18.97 3.75
N ILE A 33 43.42 -19.13 2.90
CA ILE A 33 43.62 -18.25 1.75
C ILE A 33 42.47 -18.38 0.74
N PHE A 34 41.97 -19.59 0.52
CA PHE A 34 40.85 -19.86 -0.38
C PHE A 34 39.55 -19.23 0.17
N LYS A 35 39.30 -19.31 1.48
CA LYS A 35 38.13 -18.66 2.10
C LYS A 35 38.12 -17.15 1.85
N ILE A 36 39.26 -16.48 1.99
CA ILE A 36 39.37 -15.03 1.73
C ILE A 36 39.07 -14.73 0.26
N ILE A 37 39.64 -15.51 -0.67
CA ILE A 37 39.38 -15.36 -2.11
C ILE A 37 37.88 -15.53 -2.42
N PHE A 38 37.23 -16.55 -1.84
CA PHE A 38 35.79 -16.78 -2.00
C PHE A 38 34.93 -15.64 -1.45
N ILE A 39 35.30 -15.06 -0.29
CA ILE A 39 34.59 -13.90 0.28
C ILE A 39 34.72 -12.70 -0.66
N ILE A 40 35.92 -12.42 -1.18
CA ILE A 40 36.14 -11.31 -2.11
C ILE A 40 35.31 -11.52 -3.38
N ILE A 41 35.33 -12.73 -3.95
CA ILE A 41 34.54 -13.08 -5.13
C ILE A 41 33.04 -12.90 -4.84
N SER A 42 32.55 -13.34 -3.68
CA SER A 42 31.16 -13.18 -3.26
C SER A 42 30.76 -11.70 -3.17
N ILE A 43 31.61 -10.85 -2.59
CA ILE A 43 31.38 -9.40 -2.52
C ILE A 43 31.31 -8.79 -3.92
N ILE A 44 32.20 -9.19 -4.83
CA ILE A 44 32.21 -8.71 -6.22
C ILE A 44 30.91 -9.13 -6.93
N PHE A 45 30.49 -10.39 -6.79
CA PHE A 45 29.23 -10.85 -7.37
C PHE A 45 28.03 -10.14 -6.77
N PHE A 46 28.00 -9.93 -5.46
CA PHE A 46 26.95 -9.19 -4.79
C PHE A 46 26.87 -7.74 -5.29
N ALA A 47 28.02 -7.06 -5.39
CA ALA A 47 28.10 -5.72 -5.94
C ALA A 47 27.64 -5.66 -7.41
N MET A 48 28.01 -6.65 -8.23
CA MET A 48 27.50 -6.77 -9.60
C MET A 48 25.99 -7.01 -9.65
N ILE A 49 25.45 -7.90 -8.82
CA ILE A 49 24.00 -8.14 -8.73
C ILE A 49 23.29 -6.85 -8.36
N VAL A 50 23.77 -6.11 -7.35
CA VAL A 50 23.21 -4.81 -6.97
C VAL A 50 23.32 -3.80 -8.12
N TYR A 51 24.49 -3.69 -8.76
CA TYR A 51 24.70 -2.80 -9.91
C TYR A 51 23.72 -3.10 -11.05
N TYR A 52 23.61 -4.36 -11.47
CA TYR A 52 22.68 -4.76 -12.53
C TYR A 52 21.23 -4.63 -12.08
N ALA A 53 20.89 -4.94 -10.82
CA ALA A 53 19.54 -4.77 -10.30
C ALA A 53 19.10 -3.29 -10.30
N LEU A 54 20.01 -2.37 -9.95
CA LEU A 54 19.73 -0.93 -9.96
C LEU A 54 19.76 -0.33 -11.37
N ASN A 55 20.65 -0.79 -12.26
CA ASN A 55 20.78 -0.28 -13.62
C ASN A 55 19.70 -0.82 -14.57
N THR A 56 19.10 -1.96 -14.25
CA THR A 56 18.00 -2.52 -15.06
C THR A 56 16.74 -1.70 -14.83
N THR A 57 16.28 -1.01 -15.88
CA THR A 57 15.10 -0.12 -15.88
C THR A 57 13.81 -0.82 -15.42
N TYR A 58 13.77 -2.15 -15.42
CA TYR A 58 12.65 -2.98 -14.97
C TYR A 58 12.50 -3.05 -13.44
N LEU A 59 13.58 -3.29 -12.69
CA LEU A 59 13.53 -3.42 -11.22
C LEU A 59 13.43 -2.06 -10.52
N ARG A 60 14.06 -1.02 -11.09
CA ARG A 60 13.85 0.38 -10.67
C ARG A 60 12.37 0.78 -10.79
N ARG A 61 11.66 0.27 -11.79
CA ARG A 61 10.21 0.47 -11.98
C ARG A 61 9.36 -0.21 -10.91
N LEU A 62 9.76 -1.39 -10.46
CA LEU A 62 8.99 -2.22 -9.52
C LEU A 62 9.16 -1.79 -8.05
N PHE A 63 10.32 -1.24 -7.66
CA PHE A 63 10.61 -0.92 -6.26
C PHE A 63 10.77 0.57 -5.96
N ILE A 64 11.36 1.35 -6.88
CA ILE A 64 11.66 2.77 -6.63
C ILE A 64 10.53 3.67 -7.15
N GLN A 65 9.90 3.30 -8.28
CA GLN A 65 8.74 4.05 -8.78
C GLN A 65 7.53 3.97 -7.83
N ASP A 66 7.20 2.84 -7.23
CA ASP A 66 6.04 2.78 -6.32
C ASP A 66 6.22 3.66 -5.06
N LEU A 67 7.45 3.88 -4.58
CA LEU A 67 7.74 4.74 -3.44
C LEU A 67 7.85 6.23 -3.83
N GLU A 68 8.43 6.53 -4.98
CA GLU A 68 8.63 7.89 -5.48
C GLU A 68 7.38 8.43 -6.20
N ASP A 69 6.60 7.58 -6.86
CA ASP A 69 5.27 7.88 -7.42
C ASP A 69 4.20 7.96 -6.33
N ALA A 70 4.24 7.16 -5.25
CA ALA A 70 3.33 7.37 -4.13
C ALA A 70 3.47 8.77 -3.50
N SER A 71 4.68 9.33 -3.49
CA SER A 71 4.94 10.68 -2.98
C SER A 71 4.60 11.77 -4.00
N SER A 72 5.04 11.61 -5.26
CA SER A 72 4.87 12.63 -6.30
C SER A 72 3.47 12.63 -6.97
N TRP A 73 2.79 11.47 -7.10
CA TRP A 73 1.37 11.42 -7.51
C TRP A 73 0.44 11.89 -6.40
N LYS A 74 0.81 11.76 -5.12
CA LYS A 74 0.04 12.35 -4.02
C LYS A 74 -0.08 13.86 -4.20
N ASP A 75 0.96 14.55 -4.67
CA ASP A 75 0.90 15.99 -4.94
C ASP A 75 0.12 16.37 -6.20
N TYR A 76 0.36 15.68 -7.32
CA TYR A 76 -0.37 15.96 -8.57
C TYR A 76 -1.85 15.56 -8.49
N GLY A 77 -2.12 14.44 -7.82
CA GLY A 77 -3.45 13.93 -7.49
C GLY A 77 -4.22 14.86 -6.56
N ARG A 78 -3.59 15.32 -5.46
CA ARG A 78 -4.17 16.32 -4.54
C ARG A 78 -4.55 17.59 -5.26
N SER A 79 -3.69 18.12 -6.13
CA SER A 79 -4.00 19.32 -6.93
C SER A 79 -5.23 19.12 -7.84
N LYS A 80 -5.37 17.94 -8.46
CA LYS A 80 -6.52 17.61 -9.31
C LYS A 80 -7.81 17.42 -8.50
N ILE A 81 -7.74 16.74 -7.35
CA ILE A 81 -8.87 16.54 -6.44
C ILE A 81 -9.31 17.89 -5.87
N PHE A 82 -8.37 18.75 -5.44
CA PHE A 82 -8.64 20.11 -4.98
C PHE A 82 -9.35 20.95 -6.05
N LYS A 83 -8.89 20.93 -7.30
CA LYS A 83 -9.56 21.61 -8.41
C LYS A 83 -10.99 21.08 -8.65
N LYS A 84 -11.21 19.77 -8.54
CA LYS A 84 -12.57 19.18 -8.61
C LYS A 84 -13.43 19.65 -7.44
N TRP A 85 -12.90 19.64 -6.22
CA TRP A 85 -13.61 20.08 -5.02
C TRP A 85 -14.02 21.55 -5.09
N GLN A 86 -13.14 22.41 -5.61
CA GLN A 86 -13.48 23.83 -5.86
C GLN A 86 -14.61 23.99 -6.88
N LYS A 87 -14.71 23.12 -7.89
CA LYS A 87 -15.85 23.13 -8.82
C LYS A 87 -17.15 22.75 -8.11
N ILE A 88 -17.12 21.73 -7.25
CA ILE A 88 -18.27 21.31 -6.42
C ILE A 88 -18.74 22.49 -5.55
N LYS A 89 -17.83 23.15 -4.83
CA LYS A 89 -18.17 24.35 -4.04
C LYS A 89 -18.75 25.48 -4.88
N LYS A 90 -18.28 25.67 -6.12
CA LYS A 90 -18.85 26.67 -7.04
C LYS A 90 -20.27 26.30 -7.49
N ARG A 91 -20.59 25.01 -7.68
CA ARG A 91 -21.95 24.56 -8.03
C ARG A 91 -22.95 24.90 -6.92
N LEU A 92 -22.57 24.75 -5.65
CA LEU A 92 -23.42 25.11 -4.51
C LEU A 92 -23.79 26.61 -4.45
N LYS A 93 -23.01 27.48 -5.11
CA LYS A 93 -23.32 28.91 -5.18
C LYS A 93 -24.40 29.24 -6.20
N LYS A 94 -24.70 28.32 -7.13
CA LYS A 94 -25.77 28.50 -8.12
C LYS A 94 -27.09 28.23 -7.42
N ASP A 95 -28.09 29.09 -7.61
CA ASP A 95 -29.40 28.90 -7.00
C ASP A 95 -30.25 27.88 -7.79
N ASN A 96 -29.82 26.61 -7.78
CA ASN A 96 -30.44 25.55 -8.56
C ASN A 96 -30.33 24.19 -7.85
N GLU A 97 -31.48 23.59 -7.54
CA GLU A 97 -31.60 22.27 -6.91
C GLU A 97 -30.82 21.17 -7.66
N ALA A 98 -30.86 21.17 -9.00
CA ALA A 98 -30.13 20.18 -9.81
C ALA A 98 -28.61 20.29 -9.63
N GLU A 99 -28.09 21.51 -9.45
CA GLU A 99 -26.66 21.74 -9.20
C GLU A 99 -26.23 21.28 -7.81
N TYR A 100 -27.11 21.41 -6.82
CA TYR A 100 -26.89 20.86 -5.48
C TYR A 100 -26.81 19.33 -5.52
N LYS A 101 -27.77 18.67 -6.18
CA LYS A 101 -27.78 17.21 -6.35
C LYS A 101 -26.52 16.72 -7.05
N LEU A 102 -26.14 17.36 -8.15
CA LEU A 102 -24.91 17.03 -8.87
C LEU A 102 -23.65 17.23 -8.01
N ALA A 103 -23.60 18.29 -7.20
CA ALA A 103 -22.49 18.54 -6.28
C ALA A 103 -22.32 17.37 -5.27
N LEU A 104 -23.42 16.88 -4.70
CA LEU A 104 -23.41 15.73 -3.78
C LEU A 104 -22.91 14.44 -4.45
N ILE A 105 -23.41 14.16 -5.66
CA ILE A 105 -23.02 12.98 -6.43
C ILE A 105 -21.53 13.03 -6.79
N GLU A 106 -21.04 14.17 -7.27
CA GLU A 106 -19.62 14.37 -7.58
C GLU A 106 -18.75 14.23 -6.32
N ALA A 107 -19.20 14.76 -5.18
CA ALA A 107 -18.47 14.67 -3.92
C ALA A 107 -18.37 13.23 -3.40
N GLY A 108 -19.48 12.48 -3.41
CA GLY A 108 -19.50 11.07 -3.04
C GLY A 108 -18.59 10.22 -3.94
N LYS A 109 -18.56 10.52 -5.24
CA LYS A 109 -17.64 9.86 -6.18
C LYS A 109 -16.16 10.13 -5.87
N ILE A 110 -15.82 11.36 -5.49
CA ILE A 110 -14.44 11.69 -5.07
C ILE A 110 -14.03 10.86 -3.86
N LEU A 111 -14.91 10.76 -2.86
CA LEU A 111 -14.67 9.94 -1.67
C LEU A 111 -14.48 8.46 -2.03
N ASP A 112 -15.35 7.91 -2.88
CA ASP A 112 -15.24 6.52 -3.34
C ASP A 112 -13.92 6.26 -4.08
N ASP A 113 -13.53 7.15 -5.00
CA ASP A 113 -12.27 7.07 -5.74
C ASP A 113 -11.04 7.09 -4.81
N ILE A 114 -11.09 7.87 -3.72
CA ILE A 114 -10.01 7.94 -2.73
C ILE A 114 -9.93 6.65 -1.92
N LEU A 115 -11.06 6.15 -1.43
CA LEU A 115 -11.09 4.90 -0.67
C LEU A 115 -10.64 3.70 -1.53
N LYS A 116 -10.98 3.67 -2.83
CA LYS A 116 -10.44 2.67 -3.77
C LYS A 116 -8.90 2.73 -3.82
N LYS A 117 -8.34 3.93 -3.94
CA LYS A 117 -6.88 4.13 -3.97
C LYS A 117 -6.19 3.77 -2.66
N MET A 118 -6.90 3.90 -1.53
CA MET A 118 -6.40 3.49 -0.21
C MET A 118 -6.48 1.97 0.02
N GLY A 119 -6.95 1.18 -0.96
CA GLY A 119 -6.96 -0.28 -0.88
C GLY A 119 -8.26 -0.89 -0.36
N TYR A 120 -9.34 -0.11 -0.19
CA TYR A 120 -10.65 -0.65 0.22
C TYR A 120 -11.39 -1.43 -0.90
N GLY A 121 -10.77 -1.58 -2.07
CA GLY A 121 -11.22 -2.43 -3.17
C GLY A 121 -12.43 -1.92 -3.96
N GLU A 122 -13.06 -2.78 -4.76
CA GLU A 122 -14.18 -2.44 -5.65
C GLU A 122 -15.57 -2.58 -4.99
N LYS A 123 -15.62 -2.75 -3.67
CA LYS A 123 -16.90 -2.81 -2.93
C LYS A 123 -17.68 -1.50 -3.05
N SER A 124 -18.97 -1.51 -2.69
CA SER A 124 -19.77 -0.28 -2.70
C SER A 124 -19.22 0.73 -1.68
N LEU A 125 -19.43 2.04 -1.92
CA LEU A 125 -19.02 3.09 -0.99
C LEU A 125 -19.57 2.83 0.43
N SER A 126 -20.82 2.42 0.53
CA SER A 126 -21.47 2.04 1.79
C SER A 126 -20.73 0.92 2.52
N ASP A 127 -20.28 -0.11 1.78
CA ASP A 127 -19.50 -1.20 2.38
C ASP A 127 -18.14 -0.69 2.84
N LYS A 128 -17.44 0.12 2.03
CA LYS A 128 -16.13 0.68 2.40
C LYS A 128 -16.20 1.50 3.68
N LEU A 129 -17.23 2.35 3.81
CA LEU A 129 -17.44 3.18 4.99
C LEU A 129 -17.69 2.33 6.25
N ARG A 130 -18.37 1.19 6.15
CA ARG A 130 -18.58 0.28 7.29
C ARG A 130 -17.31 -0.43 7.76
N HIS A 131 -16.32 -0.58 6.88
CA HIS A 131 -15.02 -1.16 7.23
C HIS A 131 -14.00 -0.09 7.66
N LEU A 132 -14.34 1.20 7.50
CA LEU A 132 -13.52 2.28 7.99
C LEU A 132 -13.56 2.30 9.51
N SER A 133 -12.40 2.42 10.16
CA SER A 133 -12.34 2.65 11.61
C SER A 133 -12.35 4.14 11.92
N SER A 134 -12.91 4.51 13.08
CA SER A 134 -12.91 5.89 13.61
C SER A 134 -11.51 6.48 13.76
N SER A 135 -10.45 5.65 13.70
CA SER A 135 -9.06 6.11 13.65
C SER A 135 -8.67 6.82 12.34
N HIS A 136 -9.42 6.61 11.25
CA HIS A 136 -9.12 7.19 9.94
C HIS A 136 -9.99 8.42 9.62
N VAL A 137 -11.21 8.47 10.17
CA VAL A 137 -12.16 9.56 9.94
C VAL A 137 -12.86 9.86 11.26
N SER A 138 -12.74 11.11 11.72
CA SER A 138 -13.27 11.54 13.01
C SER A 138 -14.80 11.63 13.05
N ASN A 139 -15.45 11.75 11.88
CA ASN A 139 -16.88 11.94 11.72
C ASN A 139 -17.59 10.76 11.03
N LEU A 140 -17.19 9.52 11.34
CA LEU A 140 -17.68 8.31 10.65
C LEU A 140 -19.21 8.14 10.69
N GLU A 141 -19.86 8.39 11.83
CA GLU A 141 -21.32 8.28 11.95
C GLU A 141 -22.07 9.29 11.08
N GLU A 142 -21.59 10.53 11.06
CA GLU A 142 -22.14 11.59 10.21
C GLU A 142 -21.93 11.27 8.73
N LEU A 143 -20.75 10.74 8.39
CA LEU A 143 -20.39 10.35 7.03
C LEU A 143 -21.29 9.23 6.50
N LEU A 144 -21.63 8.24 7.34
CA LEU A 144 -22.57 7.18 6.98
C LEU A 144 -23.97 7.74 6.69
N LYS A 145 -24.49 8.64 7.55
CA LYS A 145 -25.79 9.30 7.36
C LYS A 145 -25.83 10.13 6.07
N VAL A 146 -24.76 10.88 5.81
CA VAL A 146 -24.64 11.71 4.60
C VAL A 146 -24.57 10.85 3.35
N ASN A 147 -23.84 9.73 3.38
CA ASN A 147 -23.79 8.79 2.27
C ASN A 147 -25.18 8.23 1.93
N GLU A 148 -26.01 7.92 2.93
CA GLU A 148 -27.41 7.50 2.70
C GLU A 148 -28.23 8.61 2.01
N ILE A 149 -28.07 9.87 2.41
CA ILE A 149 -28.73 11.00 1.74
C ILE A 149 -28.28 11.11 0.27
N CYS A 150 -26.98 10.97 0.00
CA CYS A 150 -26.46 10.94 -1.37
C CYS A 150 -27.07 9.78 -2.18
N GLN A 151 -27.22 8.60 -1.59
CA GLN A 151 -27.87 7.45 -2.26
C GLN A 151 -29.34 7.73 -2.55
N ASN A 152 -30.06 8.40 -1.64
CA ASN A 152 -31.45 8.80 -1.86
C ASN A 152 -31.56 9.80 -3.02
N VAL A 153 -30.68 10.81 -3.06
CA VAL A 153 -30.60 11.78 -4.17
C VAL A 153 -30.34 11.12 -5.52
N ILE A 154 -29.52 10.06 -5.56
CA ILE A 154 -29.23 9.31 -6.79
C ILE A 154 -30.43 8.46 -7.22
N ARG A 155 -31.11 7.83 -6.26
CA ARG A 155 -32.19 6.88 -6.52
C ARG A 155 -33.51 7.56 -6.85
N ASP A 156 -33.78 8.68 -6.21
CA ASP A 156 -35.02 9.43 -6.31
C ASP A 156 -34.78 10.78 -7.01
N PRO A 157 -35.13 10.91 -8.29
CA PRO A 157 -35.03 12.17 -9.04
C PRO A 157 -35.84 13.31 -8.40
N ASP A 158 -36.95 12.98 -7.73
CA ASP A 158 -37.88 13.95 -7.12
C ASP A 158 -37.46 14.36 -5.71
N TYR A 159 -36.40 13.75 -5.15
CA TYR A 159 -35.87 14.06 -3.82
C TYR A 159 -35.62 15.56 -3.65
N LYS A 160 -36.26 16.20 -2.66
CA LYS A 160 -36.11 17.64 -2.47
C LYS A 160 -34.84 17.97 -1.69
N LEU A 161 -33.94 18.74 -2.29
CA LEU A 161 -32.69 19.18 -1.66
C LEU A 161 -32.55 20.70 -1.69
N ASN A 162 -32.53 21.32 -0.51
CA ASN A 162 -32.26 22.75 -0.38
C ASN A 162 -30.75 23.02 -0.29
N LYS A 163 -30.38 24.29 -0.47
CA LYS A 163 -28.98 24.74 -0.48
C LYS A 163 -28.29 24.49 0.86
N GLU A 164 -28.95 24.84 1.97
CA GLU A 164 -28.40 24.73 3.32
C GLU A 164 -28.02 23.28 3.65
N LYS A 165 -28.91 22.32 3.36
CA LYS A 165 -28.63 20.90 3.55
C LYS A 165 -27.51 20.40 2.64
N ALA A 166 -27.47 20.88 1.40
CA ALA A 166 -26.40 20.53 0.48
C ALA A 166 -25.03 21.04 0.97
N GLU A 167 -24.96 22.27 1.49
CA GLU A 167 -23.75 22.85 2.07
C GLU A 167 -23.29 22.08 3.33
N GLU A 168 -24.22 21.72 4.22
CA GLU A 168 -23.95 20.89 5.39
C GLU A 168 -23.32 19.54 5.00
N ILE A 169 -23.94 18.83 4.04
CA ILE A 169 -23.47 17.55 3.52
C ILE A 169 -22.06 17.67 2.93
N ILE A 170 -21.82 18.70 2.11
CA ILE A 170 -20.52 18.91 1.48
C ILE A 170 -19.44 19.23 2.52
N ASN A 171 -19.78 19.94 3.59
CA ASN A 171 -18.83 20.22 4.67
C ASN A 171 -18.45 18.94 5.45
N ILE A 172 -19.41 18.04 5.69
CA ILE A 172 -19.15 16.74 6.33
C ILE A 172 -18.22 15.89 5.46
N LEU A 173 -18.49 15.83 4.15
CA LEU A 173 -17.63 15.12 3.19
C LEU A 173 -16.23 15.75 3.10
N GLU A 174 -16.13 17.08 3.11
CA GLU A 174 -14.84 17.78 3.10
C GLU A 174 -13.99 17.46 4.32
N LYS A 175 -14.62 17.42 5.51
CA LYS A 175 -13.93 17.06 6.75
C LYS A 175 -13.36 15.65 6.64
N SER A 176 -14.17 14.68 6.21
CA SER A 176 -13.71 13.30 6.05
C SER A 176 -12.58 13.19 5.02
N LEU A 177 -12.64 13.93 3.92
CA LEU A 177 -11.57 13.95 2.92
C LEU A 177 -10.27 14.57 3.44
N LYS A 178 -10.35 15.57 4.33
CA LYS A 178 -9.18 16.14 5.00
C LYS A 178 -8.56 15.14 5.99
N ASP A 179 -9.39 14.44 6.76
CA ASP A 179 -8.94 13.39 7.68
C ASP A 179 -8.21 12.26 6.92
N LEU A 180 -8.63 11.96 5.69
CA LEU A 180 -8.00 11.00 4.78
C LEU A 180 -6.79 11.58 4.01
N GLU A 181 -6.31 12.79 4.35
CA GLU A 181 -5.22 13.49 3.67
C GLU A 181 -5.40 13.64 2.15
N ALA A 182 -6.65 13.73 1.69
CA ALA A 182 -6.96 13.86 0.26
C ALA A 182 -6.76 15.27 -0.31
N PHE A 183 -6.53 16.26 0.57
CA PHE A 183 -6.25 17.66 0.26
C PHE A 183 -4.98 18.12 0.97
#